data_AF-A0A7Y0GCL7-F1
#
_entry.id   AF-A0A7Y0GCL7-F1
#
_cell.length_a   1.000
_cell.length_b   1.000
_cell.length_c   1.000
_cell.angle_alpha   90.00
_cell.angle_beta   90.00
_cell.angle_gamma   90.00
#
_symmetry.space_group_name_H-M   'P 1'
#
loop_
_entity.id
_entity.type
_entity.pdbx_description
1 polymer ?
#
loop_
_entity_poly.entity_id
_entity_poly.type
_entity_poly.pdbx_seq_one_letter_code
_entity_poly.pdbx_strand_id
1 'polypeptide(L)' 'MRFDFYVFLADAEKRKRELGLADDDPFTEDLRNKGGARTQRKRAMLERLEQRACAVGRKPLRAHF' A
#
# COMPACT_ATOMS: atom_id res chain seq x y z
N MET A 1 -8.61 -22.93 26.24
CA MET A 1 -8.37 -21.48 26.36
C MET A 1 -9.14 -20.81 25.25
N ARG A 2 -10.10 -19.92 25.55
CA ARG A 2 -10.89 -19.23 24.53
C ARG A 2 -10.10 -18.00 24.07
N PHE A 3 -9.80 -17.91 22.78
CA PHE A 3 -9.13 -16.75 22.22
C PHE A 3 -10.11 -15.56 22.23
N ASP A 4 -9.69 -14.47 22.84
CA ASP A 4 -10.41 -13.20 22.80
C ASP A 4 -9.76 -12.28 21.78
N PHE A 5 -10.45 -12.10 20.67
CA PHE A 5 -9.98 -11.28 19.56
C PHE A 5 -9.82 -9.81 19.95
N TYR A 6 -10.68 -9.28 20.83
CA TYR A 6 -10.65 -7.86 21.19
C TYR A 6 -9.52 -7.55 22.16
N VAL A 7 -9.21 -8.47 23.08
CA VAL A 7 -8.02 -8.36 23.95
C VAL A 7 -6.75 -8.38 23.10
N PHE A 8 -6.66 -9.31 22.14
CA PHE A 8 -5.54 -9.39 21.22
C PHE A 8 -5.32 -8.09 20.43
N LEU A 9 -6.39 -7.48 19.91
CA LEU A 9 -6.30 -6.21 19.19
C LEU A 9 -5.79 -5.06 20.08
N ALA A 10 -6.30 -4.96 21.31
CA ALA A 10 -5.87 -3.92 22.25
C ALA A 10 -4.37 -4.03 22.59
N ASP A 11 -3.88 -5.25 22.80
CA ASP A 11 -2.46 -5.50 23.08
C ASP A 11 -1.58 -5.20 21.86
N ALA A 12 -2.04 -5.55 20.65
CA ALA A 12 -1.32 -5.25 19.42
C ALA A 12 -1.20 -3.72 19.19
N GLU A 13 -2.28 -2.97 19.39
CA GLU A 13 -2.27 -1.50 19.26
C GLU A 13 -1.35 -0.84 20.30
N LYS A 14 -1.36 -1.32 21.54
CA LYS A 14 -0.45 -0.85 22.58
C LYS A 14 1.02 -1.08 22.16
N ARG A 15 1.34 -2.27 21.68
CA ARG A 15 2.70 -2.64 21.27
C ARG A 15 3.18 -1.89 20.03
N LYS A 16 2.29 -1.61 19.08
CA LYS A 16 2.60 -0.73 17.93
C LYS A 16 3.04 0.66 18.39
N ARG A 17 2.31 1.26 19.34
CA ARG A 17 2.66 2.58 19.92
C ARG A 17 3.99 2.56 20.65
N GLU A 18 4.27 1.53 21.45
CA GLU A 18 5.56 1.35 22.13
C GLU A 18 6.74 1.27 21.14
N LEU A 19 6.50 0.73 19.95
CA LEU A 19 7.49 0.63 18.87
C LEU A 19 7.55 1.88 17.97
N GLY A 20 6.77 2.92 18.26
CA GLY A 20 6.68 4.11 17.41
C GLY A 20 6.01 3.86 16.05
N LEU A 21 5.34 2.72 15.89
CA LEU A 21 4.56 2.38 14.70
C LEU A 21 3.17 2.98 14.89
N ALA A 22 3.04 4.27 14.62
CA ALA A 22 1.74 4.93 14.58
C ALA A 22 1.08 4.67 13.23
N ASP A 23 -0.13 4.11 13.24
CA ASP A 23 -1.00 4.05 12.05
C ASP A 23 -1.66 5.43 11.85
N ASP A 24 -0.85 6.49 11.79
CA ASP A 24 -1.33 7.82 11.44
C ASP A 24 -1.46 7.98 9.92
N ASP A 25 -2.34 8.89 9.49
CA ASP A 25 -2.58 9.14 8.07
C ASP A 25 -1.28 9.48 7.31
N PRO A 26 -0.35 10.31 7.86
CA PRO A 26 0.93 10.58 7.20
C PRO A 26 1.83 9.35 7.01
N PHE A 27 1.98 8.48 8.01
CA PHE A 27 2.79 7.26 7.94
C PHE A 27 2.17 6.26 6.98
N THR A 28 0.85 6.10 7.02
CA THR A 28 0.12 5.27 6.07
C THR A 28 0.29 5.77 4.64
N GLU A 29 0.25 7.08 4.43
CA GLU A 29 0.55 7.69 3.13
C GLU A 29 2.00 7.47 2.70
N ASP A 30 2.98 7.50 3.61
CA ASP A 30 4.38 7.26 3.27
C ASP A 30 4.65 5.80 2.84
N LEU A 31 3.94 4.85 3.45
CA LEU A 31 3.97 3.44 3.06
C LEU A 31 3.32 3.17 1.69
N ARG A 32 2.51 4.08 1.15
CA ARG A 32 1.92 3.90 -0.18
C ARG A 32 3.02 3.96 -1.23
N ASN A 33 2.98 3.00 -2.17
CA ASN A 33 3.84 3.01 -3.35
C ASN A 33 3.48 4.18 -4.27
N LYS A 34 3.99 5.38 -3.96
CA LYS A 34 3.78 6.63 -4.72
C LYS A 34 4.47 6.61 -6.07
N GLY A 35 5.30 5.61 -6.38
CA GLY A 35 5.93 5.50 -7.68
C GLY A 35 7.04 6.52 -8.00
N GLY A 36 7.28 7.51 -7.12
CA GLY A 36 8.30 8.55 -7.32
C GLY A 36 9.71 7.99 -7.57
N ALA A 37 10.11 6.93 -6.87
CA ALA A 37 11.41 6.26 -7.03
C ALA A 37 11.48 5.25 -8.20
N ARG A 38 10.45 5.15 -9.06
CA ARG A 38 10.46 4.21 -10.19
C ARG A 38 11.53 4.61 -11.21
N THR A 39 12.36 3.64 -11.58
CA THR A 39 13.29 3.79 -12.71
C THR A 39 12.55 4.01 -14.03
N GLN A 40 13.21 4.62 -15.01
CA GLN A 40 12.67 4.80 -16.37
C GLN A 40 12.21 3.47 -16.98
N ARG A 41 12.99 2.40 -16.78
CA ARG A 41 12.64 1.04 -17.20
C ARG A 41 11.32 0.57 -16.61
N LYS A 42 11.10 0.79 -15.31
CA LYS A 42 9.87 0.39 -14.64
C LYS A 42 8.67 1.20 -15.13
N ARG A 43 8.84 2.50 -15.39
CA ARG A 43 7.78 3.35 -15.95
C ARG A 43 7.34 2.87 -17.34
N ALA A 44 8.29 2.63 -18.25
CA ALA A 44 8.00 2.10 -19.59
C ALA A 44 7.32 0.72 -19.55
N MET A 45 7.70 -0.14 -18.60
CA MET A 45 7.02 -1.43 -18.41
C MET A 45 5.54 -1.23 -18.00
N LEU A 46 5.27 -0.33 -17.06
CA LEU A 46 3.90 -0.07 -16.58
C LEU A 46 3.02 0.54 -17.67
N GLU A 47 3.57 1.46 -18.47
CA GLU A 47 2.88 2.06 -19.61
C GLU A 47 2.45 1.01 -20.64
N ARG A 48 3.32 0.05 -20.98
CA ARG A 48 2.97 -1.07 -21.88
C ARG A 48 1.84 -1.94 -21.31
N LEU A 49 1.84 -2.18 -20.00
CA LEU A 49 0.78 -2.94 -19.35
C LEU A 49 -0.56 -2.19 -19.38
N GLU A 50 -0.52 -0.88 -19.16
CA GLU A 50 -1.68 0.00 -19.26
C GLU A 50 -2.26 -0.02 -20.68
N GLN A 51 -1.42 0.14 -21.71
CA GLN A 51 -1.85 0.04 -23.11
C GLN A 51 -2.51 -1.30 -23.42
N ARG A 52 -1.93 -2.41 -22.93
CA ARG A 52 -2.51 -3.76 -23.09
C ARG A 52 -3.86 -3.90 -22.39
N ALA A 53 -4.01 -3.34 -21.19
CA ALA A 53 -5.28 -3.35 -20.47
C ALA A 53 -6.36 -2.57 -21.22
N CYS A 54 -6.02 -1.38 -21.72
CA CYS A 54 -6.91 -0.56 -22.54
C CYS A 54 -7.34 -1.30 -23.82
N ALA A 55 -6.41 -1.99 -24.49
CA ALA A 55 -6.70 -2.74 -25.71
C ALA A 55 -7.72 -3.88 -25.51
N VAL A 56 -7.84 -4.41 -24.29
CA VAL A 56 -8.86 -5.43 -23.94
C VAL A 56 -10.05 -4.85 -23.16
N GLY A 57 -10.21 -3.52 -23.16
CA GLY A 57 -11.32 -2.84 -22.49
C GLY A 57 -11.27 -2.87 -20.95
N ARG A 58 -10.11 -3.17 -20.36
CA ARG A 58 -9.93 -3.16 -18.91
C ARG A 58 -9.46 -1.79 -18.45
N LYS A 59 -10.07 -1.27 -17.38
CA LYS A 59 -9.67 0.00 -16.76
C LYS A 59 -8.32 -0.19 -16.05
N PRO A 60 -7.27 0.57 -16.41
CA PRO A 60 -6.00 0.54 -15.70
C PRO A 60 -6.15 1.04 -14.26
N LEU A 61 -5.39 0.44 -13.34
CA LEU A 61 -5.28 0.96 -11.98
C LEU A 61 -4.55 2.31 -12.03
N ARG A 62 -5.07 3.30 -11.30
CA ARG A 62 -4.44 4.61 -11.22
C ARG A 62 -3.05 4.46 -10.60
N ALA A 63 -2.02 4.69 -11.41
CA ALA A 63 -0.68 4.84 -10.89
C ALA A 63 -0.61 6.19 -10.18
N HIS A 64 -0.34 6.16 -8.88
CA HIS A 64 0.20 7.33 -8.20
C HIS A 64 1.66 7.49 -8.70
N PHE A 65 2.00 8.69 -9.14
CA PHE A 65 3.31 9.09 -9.66
C PHE A 65 3.98 10.05 -8.68
#